data_AF-A0A2E4DUK5-F1
#
_entry.id   AF-A0A2E4DUK5-F1
#
_cell.length_a   1.000
_cell.length_b   1.000
_cell.length_c   1.000
_cell.angle_alpha   90.00
_cell.angle_beta   90.00
_cell.angle_gamma   90.00
#
_symmetry.space_group_name_H-M   'P 1'
#
loop_
_entity.id
_entity.type
_entity.pdbx_description
1 polymer ?
#
loop_
_entity_poly.entity_id
_entity_poly.type
_entity_poly.pdbx_seq_one_letter_code
_entity_poly.pdbx_strand_id
1 'polypeptide(L)'
;HKGAGLAMMIEMIVGPLTGNGCVNSKTTWDNDKGSSVVLAIDIEKFTDLNTYTSDVEEMAEWIHSARPLPGFDKVYMPGDIEEETREKRLKEGIFVNDVLWQKIQSIHTSDS
;
A
#
# COMPACT_ATOMS: atom_id res chain seq x y z
N HIS A 1 5.77 3.46 20.93
CA HIS A 1 5.72 4.92 20.73
C HIS A 1 6.05 5.34 19.29
N LYS A 2 6.97 4.70 18.54
CA LYS A 2 7.26 5.05 17.11
C LYS A 2 6.03 4.97 16.19
N GLY A 3 5.29 3.86 16.22
CA GLY A 3 4.08 3.68 15.40
C GLY A 3 2.97 4.69 15.71
N ALA A 4 2.78 5.03 16.99
CA ALA A 4 1.82 6.08 17.38
C ALA A 4 2.25 7.46 16.87
N GLY A 5 3.54 7.78 16.87
CA GLY A 5 4.07 9.01 16.28
C GLY A 5 3.81 9.12 14.78
N LEU A 6 4.04 8.03 14.04
CA LEU A 6 3.75 7.98 12.60
C LEU A 6 2.25 8.14 12.31
N ALA A 7 1.39 7.47 13.08
CA ALA A 7 -0.06 7.59 12.94
C ALA A 7 -0.54 9.04 13.18
N MET A 8 -0.03 9.72 14.20
CA MET A 8 -0.35 11.13 14.45
C MET A 8 0.12 12.05 13.32
N MET A 9 1.30 11.80 12.75
CA MET A 9 1.81 12.56 11.61
C MET A 9 0.89 12.43 10.38
N ILE A 10 0.48 11.20 10.05
CA ILE A 10 -0.45 10.93 8.94
C ILE A 10 -1.79 11.63 9.16
N GLU A 11 -2.34 11.54 10.38
CA GLU A 11 -3.61 12.19 10.73
C GLU A 11 -3.55 13.71 10.55
N MET A 12 -2.48 14.35 11.02
CA MET A 12 -2.31 15.80 10.90
C MET A 12 -2.11 16.28 9.46
N ILE A 13 -1.64 15.41 8.57
CA ILE A 13 -1.54 15.70 7.14
C ILE A 13 -2.89 15.46 6.47
N VAL A 14 -3.47 14.27 6.64
CA VAL A 14 -4.64 13.82 5.88
C VAL A 14 -5.91 14.54 6.31
N GLY A 15 -6.19 14.60 7.62
CA GLY A 15 -7.44 15.14 8.15
C GLY A 15 -7.64 16.62 7.81
N PRO A 16 -6.75 17.53 8.24
CA PRO A 16 -6.83 18.95 7.92
C PRO A 16 -6.78 19.27 6.42
N LEU A 17 -5.90 18.62 5.63
CA LEU A 17 -5.79 18.93 4.19
C LEU A 17 -7.02 18.51 3.40
N THR A 18 -7.76 17.51 3.86
CA THR A 18 -9.02 17.08 3.22
C THR A 18 -10.24 17.82 3.78
N GLY A 19 -10.06 18.73 4.75
CA GLY A 19 -11.15 19.49 5.37
C GLY A 19 -11.92 18.73 6.47
N ASN A 20 -11.50 17.52 6.83
CA ASN A 20 -12.17 16.69 7.84
C ASN A 20 -11.67 16.94 9.28
N GLY A 21 -10.63 17.76 9.45
CA GLY A 21 -10.01 18.00 10.75
C GLY A 21 -9.32 16.76 11.31
N CYS A 22 -8.82 16.82 12.55
CA CYS A 22 -8.19 15.67 13.21
C CYS A 22 -9.18 14.88 14.09
N VAL A 23 -8.80 13.66 14.50
CA VAL A 23 -9.44 12.81 15.55
C VAL A 23 -9.43 13.52 16.93
N ASN A 24 -10.28 14.53 17.07
CA ASN A 24 -10.70 15.28 18.28
C ASN A 24 -11.61 16.47 17.88
N SER A 25 -11.78 16.71 16.58
CA SER A 25 -12.68 17.75 16.10
C SER A 25 -14.12 17.42 16.54
N LYS A 26 -14.85 18.40 17.07
CA LYS A 26 -16.27 18.28 17.48
C LYS A 26 -17.22 17.96 16.31
N THR A 27 -16.66 17.82 15.11
CA THR A 27 -17.32 17.32 13.91
C THR A 27 -17.73 15.88 14.18
N THR A 28 -19.03 15.61 14.04
CA THR A 28 -19.56 14.25 14.00
C THR A 28 -18.70 13.45 13.04
N TRP A 29 -18.00 12.45 13.58
CA TRP A 29 -17.28 11.47 12.79
C TRP A 29 -18.31 10.81 11.86
N ASP A 30 -18.39 11.32 10.65
CA ASP A 30 -19.21 10.76 9.59
C ASP A 30 -18.44 9.52 9.13
N ASN A 31 -18.81 8.36 9.68
CA ASN A 31 -18.11 7.08 9.45
C ASN A 31 -17.97 6.72 7.97
N ASP A 32 -18.70 7.41 7.08
CA ASP A 32 -18.71 7.20 5.64
C ASP A 32 -17.70 8.06 4.88
N LYS A 33 -16.93 8.94 5.53
CA LYS A 33 -15.96 9.83 4.87
C LYS A 33 -14.51 9.40 5.12
N GLY A 34 -14.01 8.52 4.26
CA GLY A 34 -12.56 8.29 4.17
C GLY A 34 -11.84 9.52 3.62
N SER A 35 -10.79 9.97 4.31
CA SER A 35 -9.88 11.01 3.82
C SER A 35 -8.62 10.39 3.23
N SER A 36 -8.10 10.97 2.15
CA SER A 36 -6.85 10.53 1.55
C SER A 36 -6.10 11.73 0.97
N VAL A 37 -4.77 11.67 1.06
CA VAL A 37 -3.86 12.62 0.42
C VAL A 37 -2.94 11.82 -0.49
N VAL A 38 -2.73 12.33 -1.71
CA VAL A 38 -1.76 11.79 -2.66
C VAL A 38 -0.68 12.84 -2.87
N LEU A 39 0.58 12.43 -2.69
CA LEU A 39 1.74 13.26 -2.98
C LEU A 39 2.49 12.66 -4.16
N ALA A 40 2.62 13.42 -5.24
CA ALA A 40 3.47 13.07 -6.37
C ALA A 40 4.68 14.01 -6.40
N ILE A 41 5.88 13.43 -6.50
CA ILE A 41 7.14 14.15 -6.58
C ILE A 41 7.71 13.94 -7.98
N ASP A 42 7.96 15.05 -8.67
CA ASP A 42 8.58 15.07 -9.98
C ASP A 42 10.11 14.98 -9.82
N ILE A 43 10.67 13.80 -10.07
CA ILE A 43 12.09 13.48 -9.83
C ILE A 43 13.02 14.35 -10.68
N GLU A 44 12.65 14.63 -11.93
CA GLU A 44 13.48 15.40 -12.88
C GLU A 44 13.71 16.85 -12.43
N LYS A 45 12.91 17.35 -11.47
CA LYS A 45 13.15 18.66 -10.83
C LYS A 45 14.25 18.64 -9.78
N PHE A 46 14.73 17.48 -9.37
CA PHE A 46 15.76 17.32 -8.33
C PHE A 46 17.03 16.66 -8.87
N THR A 47 16.91 15.68 -9.77
CA THR A 47 18.03 14.93 -10.33
C THR A 47 17.66 14.30 -11.68
N ASP A 48 18.67 13.84 -12.43
CA ASP A 48 18.45 13.05 -13.65
C ASP A 48 17.72 11.73 -13.33
N LEU A 49 16.70 11.40 -14.13
CA LEU A 49 15.84 10.26 -13.87
C LEU A 49 16.59 8.93 -13.95
N ASN A 50 17.50 8.76 -14.93
CA ASN A 50 18.25 7.51 -15.08
C ASN A 50 19.20 7.30 -13.90
N THR A 51 19.83 8.38 -13.43
CA THR A 51 20.67 8.36 -12.24
C THR A 51 19.88 7.94 -11.01
N TYR A 52 18.71 8.56 -10.78
CA TYR A 52 17.83 8.19 -9.67
C TYR A 52 17.37 6.74 -9.74
N THR A 53 16.94 6.27 -10.91
CA THR A 53 16.51 4.88 -11.11
C THR A 53 17.66 3.91 -10.85
N SER A 54 18.86 4.20 -11.34
CA SER A 54 20.05 3.37 -11.08
C SER A 54 20.38 3.27 -9.59
N ASP A 55 20.30 4.38 -8.84
CA ASP A 55 20.55 4.38 -7.40
C ASP A 55 19.51 3.54 -6.63
N VAL A 56 18.24 3.61 -7.03
CA VAL A 56 17.16 2.82 -6.44
C VAL A 56 17.31 1.33 -6.77
N GLU A 57 17.69 0.99 -8.00
CA GLU A 57 17.98 -0.37 -8.45
C GLU A 57 19.16 -0.98 -7.69
N GLU A 58 20.27 -0.25 -7.54
CA GLU A 58 21.45 -0.70 -6.78
C GLU A 58 21.08 -0.97 -5.31
N MET A 59 20.25 -0.12 -4.69
CA MET A 59 19.76 -0.36 -3.34
C MET A 59 18.92 -1.64 -3.26
N ALA A 60 18.04 -1.87 -4.23
CA ALA A 60 17.21 -3.07 -4.28
C ALA A 60 18.08 -4.33 -4.41
N GLU A 61 19.02 -4.34 -5.36
CA GLU A 61 19.98 -5.43 -5.54
C GLU A 61 20.78 -5.71 -4.27
N TRP A 62 21.24 -4.66 -3.59
CA TRP A 62 21.97 -4.79 -2.34
C TRP A 62 21.11 -5.43 -1.24
N ILE A 63 19.84 -5.04 -1.10
CA ILE A 63 18.90 -5.65 -0.14
C ILE A 63 18.70 -7.14 -0.46
N HIS A 64 18.47 -7.47 -1.74
CA HIS A 64 18.26 -8.86 -2.17
C HIS A 64 19.53 -9.73 -2.04
N SER A 65 20.71 -9.13 -2.08
CA SER A 65 21.99 -9.83 -1.86
C SER A 65 22.21 -10.25 -0.41
N ALA A 66 21.42 -9.74 0.53
CA ALA A 66 21.58 -10.04 1.94
C ALA A 66 21.34 -11.53 2.25
N ARG A 67 22.23 -12.12 3.05
CA ARG A 67 22.10 -13.51 3.50
C ARG A 67 20.81 -13.69 4.32
N PRO A 68 19.90 -14.58 3.92
CA PRO A 68 18.70 -14.86 4.69
C PRO A 68 19.03 -15.49 6.05
N LEU A 69 18.18 -15.25 7.05
CA LEU A 69 18.25 -15.93 8.34
C LEU A 69 17.89 -17.42 8.19
N PRO A 70 18.37 -18.31 9.09
CA PRO A 70 17.96 -19.71 9.08
C PRO A 70 16.43 -19.85 9.10
N GLY A 71 15.89 -20.64 8.19
CA GLY A 71 14.43 -20.84 8.03
C GLY A 71 13.74 -19.87 7.09
N PHE A 72 14.49 -18.96 6.43
CA PHE A 72 13.98 -18.06 5.39
C PHE A 72 14.74 -18.29 4.08
N ASP A 73 14.04 -18.21 2.95
CA ASP A 73 14.61 -18.49 1.63
C ASP A 73 15.26 -17.25 0.99
N LYS A 74 14.72 -16.05 1.27
CA LYS A 74 15.20 -14.77 0.73
C LYS A 74 14.80 -13.58 1.61
N VAL A 75 15.47 -12.46 1.40
CA VAL A 75 15.10 -11.15 1.97
C VAL A 75 14.18 -10.45 0.98
N TYR A 76 13.11 -9.84 1.49
CA TYR A 76 12.11 -9.13 0.69
C TYR A 76 12.17 -7.62 0.93
N MET A 77 11.99 -6.86 -0.14
CA MET A 77 11.68 -5.43 -0.13
C MET A 77 10.16 -5.23 -0.18
N PRO A 78 9.62 -4.10 0.32
CA PRO A 78 8.23 -3.74 0.07
C PRO A 78 7.89 -3.80 -1.43
N GLY A 79 6.84 -4.54 -1.79
CA GLY A 79 6.39 -4.73 -3.17
C GLY A 79 6.73 -6.10 -3.77
N ASP A 80 7.77 -6.78 -3.30
CA ASP A 80 8.22 -8.07 -3.88
C ASP A 80 7.17 -9.17 -3.73
N ILE A 81 6.56 -9.28 -2.54
CA ILE A 81 5.53 -10.29 -2.25
C ILE A 81 4.30 -10.03 -3.12
N GLU A 82 3.93 -8.76 -3.28
CA GLU A 82 2.82 -8.33 -4.12
C GLU A 82 3.07 -8.66 -5.59
N GLU A 83 4.29 -8.45 -6.11
CA GLU A 83 4.64 -8.78 -7.50
C GLU A 83 4.63 -10.30 -7.72
N GLU A 84 5.24 -11.08 -6.83
CA GLU A 84 5.19 -12.56 -6.90
C GLU A 84 3.76 -13.09 -6.86
N THR A 85 2.93 -12.51 -6.00
CA THR A 85 1.51 -12.84 -5.88
C THR A 85 0.75 -12.47 -7.15
N ARG A 86 1.05 -11.31 -7.75
CA ARG A 86 0.47 -10.85 -9.01
C ARG A 86 0.83 -11.77 -10.16
N GLU A 87 2.11 -12.10 -10.34
CA GLU A 87 2.57 -13.01 -11.37
C GLU A 87 1.91 -14.39 -11.26
N LYS A 88 1.84 -14.93 -10.04
CA LYS A 88 1.19 -16.20 -9.77
C LYS A 88 -0.30 -16.14 -10.14
N ARG A 89 -1.02 -15.11 -9.69
CA ARG A 89 -2.47 -14.96 -9.95
C ARG A 89 -2.78 -14.68 -11.42
N LEU A 90 -1.88 -14.07 -12.17
CA LEU A 90 -2.03 -13.91 -13.62
C LEU A 90 -1.94 -15.26 -14.36
N LYS A 91 -1.14 -16.20 -13.85
CA LYS A 91 -0.95 -17.53 -14.45
C LYS A 91 -1.98 -18.55 -13.97
N GLU A 92 -2.26 -18.56 -12.68
CA GLU A 92 -3.07 -19.60 -12.01
C GLU A 92 -4.52 -19.15 -11.73
N GLY A 93 -4.82 -17.87 -11.92
CA GLY A 93 -6.09 -17.26 -11.52
C GLY A 93 -6.08 -16.77 -10.07
N ILE A 94 -7.10 -15.99 -9.72
CA ILE A 94 -7.29 -15.45 -8.37
C ILE A 94 -8.12 -16.46 -7.56
N PHE A 95 -7.53 -16.98 -6.49
CA PHE A 95 -8.28 -17.80 -5.54
C PHE A 95 -9.33 -16.95 -4.80
N VAL A 96 -10.57 -17.42 -4.84
CA VAL A 96 -11.70 -16.87 -4.10
C VAL A 96 -12.32 -18.01 -3.30
N ASN A 97 -12.46 -17.85 -1.99
CA ASN A 97 -13.08 -18.89 -1.16
C ASN A 97 -14.59 -18.98 -1.43
N ASP A 98 -15.19 -20.13 -1.14
CA ASP A 98 -16.60 -20.41 -1.44
C ASP A 98 -17.56 -19.42 -0.79
N VAL A 99 -17.27 -18.97 0.44
CA VAL A 99 -18.11 -17.99 1.16
C VAL A 99 -18.14 -16.65 0.42
N LEU A 100 -16.98 -16.17 -0.04
CA LEU A 100 -16.87 -14.94 -0.82
C LEU A 100 -17.50 -15.11 -2.21
N TRP A 101 -17.33 -16.27 -2.84
CA TRP A 101 -17.93 -16.57 -4.14
C TRP A 101 -19.46 -16.54 -4.08
N GLN A 102 -20.06 -17.17 -3.07
CA GLN A 102 -21.50 -17.12 -2.84
C GLN A 102 -21.99 -15.69 -2.62
N LYS A 103 -21.24 -14.88 -1.86
CA LYS A 103 -21.59 -13.47 -1.65
C LYS A 103 -21.57 -12.69 -2.97
N ILE A 104 -20.54 -12.87 -3.79
CA ILE A 104 -20.46 -12.24 -5.12
C ILE A 104 -21.65 -12.66 -6.00
N GLN A 105 -22.01 -13.95 -6.03
CA GLN A 105 -23.16 -14.44 -6.79
C GLN A 105 -24.49 -13.84 -6.31
N SER A 106 -24.67 -13.66 -5.00
CA SER A 106 -25.92 -13.12 -4.44
C SER A 106 -26.19 -11.65 -4.84
N ILE A 107 -25.13 -10.87 -5.09
CA ILE A 107 -25.26 -9.48 -5.57
C ILE A 107 -25.85 -9.46 -6.99
N HIS A 108 -25.46 -10.42 -7.84
CA HIS A 108 -26.00 -10.53 -9.19
C HIS A 108 -27.49 -10.88 -9.22
N THR A 109 -27.97 -11.68 -8.27
CA THR A 109 -29.37 -12.14 -8.22
C THR A 109 -30.32 -11.12 -7.56
N SER A 110 -29.80 -10.09 -6.91
CA SER A 110 -30.61 -9.11 -6.14
C SER A 110 -31.24 -8.01 -7.02
N ASP A 111 -30.89 -7.94 -8.31
CA ASP A 111 -31.42 -6.98 -9.30
C ASP A 111 -32.31 -7.65 -10.38
N SER A 112 -32.84 -8.86 -10.13
CA SER A 112 -33.79 -9.60 -10.99
C SER A 112 -35.09 -9.92 -10.27
#